data_AF-A0A5N7W5U1-F1
#
_entry.id   AF-A0A5N7W5U1-F1
#
_cell.length_a   1.000
_cell.length_b   1.000
_cell.length_c   1.000
_cell.angle_alpha   90.00
_cell.angle_beta   90.00
_cell.angle_gamma   90.00
#
_symmetry.space_group_name_H-M   'P 1'
#
loop_
_entity.id
_entity.type
_entity.pdbx_description
1 polymer ?
#
loop_
_entity_poly.entity_id
_entity_poly.type
_entity_poly.pdbx_seq_one_letter_code
_entity_poly.pdbx_strand_id
1 'polypeptide(L)'
;MNLRNILVPLGLIVLMIAAYNSAGWPGVAAVAGGILMWGLLHFTRLMTIMKKASDRPIGYVGSAVMLNAKLKPKVPLVHVVAMTRSLGQRLSEEGQSPEIYRWTDGSQSHVTCEFVAGRLMKWELQRPEPKEELNPTAAQATARTSESTSP
;
A
#
# COMPACT_ATOMS: atom_id res chain seq x y z
N MET A 1 -5.31 -16.89 -25.51
CA MET A 1 -5.58 -17.90 -24.47
C MET A 1 -4.26 -18.19 -23.76
N ASN A 2 -4.18 -17.98 -22.44
CA ASN A 2 -2.91 -18.04 -21.71
C ASN A 2 -2.37 -19.48 -21.69
N LEU A 3 -1.47 -19.82 -22.62
CA LEU A 3 -0.81 -21.12 -22.75
C LEU A 3 -0.21 -21.59 -21.41
N ARG A 4 0.26 -20.63 -20.60
CA ARG A 4 0.80 -20.82 -19.25
C ARG A 4 -0.22 -21.36 -18.22
N ASN A 5 -1.50 -21.02 -18.36
CA ASN A 5 -2.56 -21.55 -17.48
C ASN A 5 -3.00 -22.97 -17.88
N ILE A 6 -2.68 -23.43 -19.09
CA ILE A 6 -2.94 -24.80 -19.58
C ILE A 6 -1.74 -25.72 -19.32
N LEU A 7 -0.51 -25.21 -19.47
CA LEU A 7 0.72 -26.01 -19.31
C LEU A 7 0.94 -26.48 -17.87
N VAL A 8 0.58 -25.65 -16.89
CA VAL A 8 0.73 -25.98 -15.46
C VAL A 8 -0.13 -27.19 -15.05
N PRO A 9 -1.46 -27.20 -15.28
CA PRO A 9 -2.29 -28.36 -14.94
C PRO A 9 -1.93 -29.59 -15.78
N LEU A 10 -1.59 -29.42 -17.06
CA LEU A 10 -1.20 -30.53 -17.92
C LEU A 10 0.11 -31.20 -17.46
N GLY A 11 1.12 -30.41 -17.08
CA GLY A 11 2.38 -30.91 -16.54
C GLY A 11 2.19 -31.69 -15.23
N LEU A 12 1.27 -31.23 -14.37
CA LEU A 12 0.96 -31.87 -13.10
C LEU A 12 0.31 -33.26 -13.29
N ILE A 13 -0.59 -33.38 -14.26
CA ILE A 13 -1.23 -34.65 -14.64
C ILE A 13 -0.19 -35.64 -15.20
N VAL A 14 0.69 -35.17 -16.10
CA VAL A 14 1.77 -36.02 -16.67
C VAL A 14 2.73 -36.52 -15.59
N LEU A 15 3.10 -35.66 -14.64
CA LEU A 15 3.97 -36.03 -13.51
C LEU A 15 3.32 -37.08 -12.59
N MET A 16 2.01 -36.96 -12.35
CA MET A 16 1.25 -37.91 -11.54
C MET A 16 1.16 -39.29 -12.21
N ILE A 17 0.93 -39.32 -13.53
CA ILE A 17 0.89 -40.57 -14.32
C ILE A 17 2.28 -41.23 -14.39
N ALA A 18 3.34 -40.44 -14.59
CA ALA A 18 4.71 -40.94 -14.62
C ALA A 18 5.16 -41.51 -13.26
N ALA A 19 4.77 -40.86 -12.16
CA ALA A 19 5.08 -41.33 -10.80
C ALA A 19 4.30 -42.60 -10.42
N TYR A 20 3.06 -42.73 -10.88
CA TYR A 20 2.26 -43.95 -10.68
C TYR A 20 2.87 -45.14 -11.43
N ASN A 21 3.32 -44.94 -12.67
CA ASN A 21 3.95 -46.01 -13.46
C ASN A 21 5.34 -46.43 -12.95
N SER A 22 6.12 -45.53 -12.34
CA SER A 22 7.50 -45.86 -11.93
C SER A 22 7.60 -46.51 -10.55
N ALA A 23 6.76 -46.11 -9.60
CA ALA A 23 6.89 -46.54 -8.20
C ALA A 23 5.54 -46.91 -7.55
N GLY A 24 4.42 -46.83 -8.26
CA GLY A 24 3.09 -47.09 -7.70
C GLY A 24 2.73 -46.11 -6.58
N TRP A 25 2.26 -46.64 -5.44
CA TRP A 25 1.80 -45.86 -4.28
C TRP A 25 2.85 -44.92 -3.65
N PRO A 26 4.13 -45.30 -3.43
CA PRO A 26 5.13 -44.36 -2.91
C PRO A 26 5.47 -43.22 -3.87
N GLY A 27 5.35 -43.40 -5.18
CA GLY A 27 5.52 -42.33 -6.17
C GLY A 27 4.42 -41.27 -6.06
N VAL A 28 3.16 -41.70 -5.87
CA VAL A 28 2.04 -40.79 -5.62
C VAL A 28 2.22 -40.04 -4.31
N ALA A 29 2.69 -40.70 -3.26
CA ALA A 29 2.99 -40.06 -1.97
C ALA A 29 4.10 -39.00 -2.10
N ALA A 30 5.14 -39.25 -2.90
CA ALA A 30 6.21 -38.29 -3.15
C ALA A 30 5.72 -37.05 -3.91
N VAL A 31 4.89 -37.23 -4.95
CA VAL A 31 4.29 -36.11 -5.71
C VAL A 31 3.32 -35.31 -4.85
N ALA A 32 2.44 -35.99 -4.11
CA ALA A 32 1.52 -35.35 -3.18
C ALA A 32 2.27 -34.57 -2.09
N GLY A 33 3.33 -35.15 -1.53
CA GLY A 33 4.19 -34.50 -0.55
C GLY A 33 4.91 -33.28 -1.13
N GLY A 34 5.43 -33.37 -2.37
CA GLY A 34 6.05 -32.25 -3.08
C GLY A 34 5.06 -31.12 -3.36
N ILE A 35 3.83 -31.44 -3.76
CA ILE A 35 2.76 -30.45 -3.97
C ILE A 35 2.36 -29.80 -2.66
N LEU A 36 2.20 -30.57 -1.58
CA LEU A 36 1.89 -30.04 -0.25
C LEU A 36 3.00 -29.11 0.26
N MET A 37 4.26 -29.55 0.18
CA MET A 37 5.42 -28.73 0.53
C MET A 37 5.46 -27.45 -0.29
N TRP A 38 5.29 -27.54 -1.61
CA TRP A 38 5.28 -26.40 -2.51
C TRP A 38 4.12 -25.45 -2.19
N GLY A 39 2.93 -25.98 -1.95
CA GLY A 39 1.74 -25.22 -1.55
C GLY A 39 1.95 -24.49 -0.23
N LEU A 40 2.57 -25.13 0.77
CA LEU A 40 2.89 -24.52 2.05
C LEU A 40 3.93 -23.40 1.90
N LEU A 41 4.95 -23.59 1.06
CA LEU A 41 5.94 -22.55 0.74
C LEU A 41 5.31 -21.38 -0.04
N HIS A 42 4.41 -21.68 -0.97
CA HIS A 42 3.70 -20.65 -1.73
C HIS A 42 2.77 -19.85 -0.81
N PHE A 43 2.04 -20.53 0.07
CA PHE A 43 1.16 -19.92 1.05
C PHE A 43 1.93 -19.07 2.06
N THR A 44 3.02 -19.58 2.64
CA THR A 44 3.88 -18.80 3.55
C THR A 44 4.48 -17.59 2.85
N ARG A 45 4.98 -17.72 1.61
CA ARG A 45 5.45 -16.59 0.80
C ARG A 45 4.37 -15.53 0.58
N LEU A 46 3.15 -15.94 0.24
CA LEU A 46 2.00 -15.02 0.10
C LEU A 46 1.66 -14.35 1.43
N MET A 47 1.66 -15.10 2.54
CA MET A 47 1.39 -14.60 3.88
C MET A 47 2.45 -13.59 4.33
N THR A 48 3.74 -13.81 4.03
CA THR A 48 4.82 -12.85 4.32
C THR A 48 4.65 -11.55 3.54
N ILE A 49 4.22 -11.61 2.28
CA ILE A 49 3.94 -10.43 1.45
C ILE A 49 2.72 -9.68 1.99
N MET A 50 1.66 -10.41 2.38
CA MET A 50 0.44 -9.85 2.93
C MET A 50 0.69 -9.25 4.33
N LYS A 51 1.55 -9.86 5.14
CA LYS A 51 2.00 -9.33 6.45
C LYS A 51 2.75 -8.01 6.28
N LYS A 52 3.67 -7.92 5.30
CA LYS A 52 4.31 -6.64 4.90
C LYS A 52 3.33 -5.57 4.40
N ALA A 53 2.17 -5.97 3.88
CA ALA A 53 1.11 -5.04 3.48
C ALA A 53 0.19 -4.66 4.66
N SER A 54 -0.02 -5.57 5.60
CA SER A 54 -0.83 -5.39 6.81
C SER A 54 -0.11 -4.59 7.91
N ASP A 55 1.22 -4.55 7.89
CA ASP A 55 2.02 -3.65 8.75
C ASP A 55 1.92 -2.18 8.31
N ARG A 56 1.12 -1.87 7.27
CA ARG A 56 0.89 -0.50 6.84
C ARG A 56 -0.23 0.12 7.68
N PRO A 57 0.05 1.20 8.43
CA PRO A 57 -0.96 1.84 9.26
C PRO A 57 -2.18 2.26 8.42
N ILE A 58 -3.36 2.20 9.03
CA ILE A 58 -4.60 2.70 8.44
C ILE A 58 -4.37 4.15 7.98
N GLY A 59 -4.77 4.45 6.75
CA GLY A 59 -4.54 5.76 6.14
C GLY A 59 -3.13 5.97 5.59
N TYR A 60 -2.26 4.95 5.51
CA TYR A 60 -0.92 5.12 4.94
C TYR A 60 -0.86 4.86 3.43
N VAL A 61 -0.13 5.70 2.68
CA VAL A 61 0.19 5.48 1.26
C VAL A 61 1.70 5.65 1.01
N GLY A 62 2.26 4.90 0.05
CA GLY A 62 3.69 4.97 -0.26
C GLY A 62 4.18 6.32 -0.78
N SER A 63 3.30 7.11 -1.42
CA SER A 63 3.56 8.51 -1.80
C SER A 63 2.23 9.21 -2.07
N ALA A 64 1.98 10.31 -1.35
CA ALA A 64 0.77 11.13 -1.51
C ALA A 64 0.73 11.78 -2.90
N VAL A 65 1.90 12.21 -3.42
CA VAL A 65 2.04 12.82 -4.75
C VAL A 65 1.67 11.82 -5.86
N MET A 66 2.17 10.58 -5.76
CA MET A 66 1.85 9.55 -6.75
C MET A 66 0.37 9.15 -6.70
N LEU A 67 -0.23 9.12 -5.51
CA LEU A 67 -1.67 8.92 -5.39
C LEU A 67 -2.43 10.04 -6.08
N ASN A 68 -2.13 11.30 -5.75
CA ASN A 68 -2.73 12.48 -6.37
C ASN A 68 -2.68 12.44 -7.90
N ALA A 69 -1.55 12.04 -8.49
CA ALA A 69 -1.38 11.93 -9.93
C ALA A 69 -2.20 10.78 -10.58
N LYS A 70 -2.52 9.73 -9.83
CA LYS A 70 -3.27 8.57 -10.30
C LYS A 70 -4.78 8.71 -10.11
N LEU A 71 -5.22 9.64 -9.26
CA LEU A 71 -6.64 9.87 -9.01
C LEU A 71 -7.33 10.41 -10.26
N LYS A 72 -8.54 9.91 -10.48
CA LYS A 72 -9.40 10.29 -11.60
C LYS A 72 -10.81 10.52 -11.07
N PRO A 73 -11.58 11.46 -11.65
CA PRO A 73 -12.95 11.67 -11.22
C PRO A 73 -13.79 10.40 -11.42
N LYS A 74 -14.79 10.21 -10.54
CA LYS A 74 -15.79 9.12 -10.58
C LYS A 74 -15.27 7.71 -10.32
N VAL A 75 -14.00 7.54 -9.95
CA VAL A 75 -13.48 6.24 -9.50
C VAL A 75 -14.12 5.86 -8.16
N PRO A 76 -14.47 4.59 -7.96
CA PRO A 76 -15.10 4.16 -6.72
C PRO A 76 -14.07 4.07 -5.58
N LEU A 77 -14.50 4.24 -4.32
CA LEU A 77 -13.65 4.14 -3.13
C LEU A 77 -12.83 2.85 -3.12
N VAL A 78 -13.45 1.72 -3.45
CA VAL A 78 -12.79 0.40 -3.52
C VAL A 78 -11.62 0.38 -4.51
N HIS A 79 -11.68 1.16 -5.59
CA HIS A 79 -10.58 1.27 -6.54
C HIS A 79 -9.40 2.04 -5.93
N VAL A 80 -9.68 3.12 -5.19
CA VAL A 80 -8.65 3.89 -4.49
C VAL A 80 -7.96 3.04 -3.42
N VAL A 81 -8.73 2.31 -2.62
CA VAL A 81 -8.20 1.36 -1.62
C VAL A 81 -7.32 0.27 -2.28
N ALA A 82 -7.75 -0.28 -3.42
CA ALA A 82 -6.95 -1.25 -4.16
C ALA A 82 -5.63 -0.66 -4.68
N MET A 83 -5.65 0.60 -5.12
CA MET A 83 -4.44 1.30 -5.59
C MET A 83 -3.46 1.62 -4.44
N THR A 84 -3.95 2.05 -3.28
CA THR A 84 -3.12 2.41 -2.12
C THR A 84 -2.69 1.17 -1.32
N ARG A 85 -3.43 0.07 -1.44
CA ARG A 85 -3.34 -1.13 -0.59
C ARG A 85 -3.52 -0.79 0.89
N SER A 86 -4.30 0.24 1.19
CA SER A 86 -4.58 0.71 2.54
C SER A 86 -5.98 1.30 2.63
N LEU A 87 -6.67 0.99 3.72
CA LEU A 87 -7.93 1.64 4.07
C LEU A 87 -7.64 3.10 4.37
N GLY A 88 -8.37 4.03 3.75
CA GLY A 88 -8.24 5.45 4.06
C GLY A 88 -8.70 5.73 5.49
N GLN A 89 -8.09 6.72 6.14
CA GLN A 89 -8.58 7.23 7.42
C GLN A 89 -9.87 8.01 7.16
N ARG A 90 -11.02 7.50 7.62
CA ARG A 90 -12.30 8.22 7.50
C ARG A 90 -12.28 9.45 8.41
N LEU A 91 -12.64 10.60 7.85
CA LEU A 91 -12.76 11.87 8.58
C LEU A 91 -14.21 12.32 8.74
N SER A 92 -15.11 11.83 7.89
CA SER A 92 -16.55 12.04 8.03
C SER A 92 -17.15 11.08 9.08
N GLU A 93 -18.27 11.46 9.67
CA GLU A 93 -19.06 10.57 10.52
C GLU A 93 -19.68 9.42 9.71
N GLU A 94 -20.15 8.39 10.41
CA GLU A 94 -20.77 7.23 9.78
C GLU A 94 -22.08 7.61 9.10
N GLY A 95 -22.22 7.28 7.83
CA GLY A 95 -23.43 7.59 7.06
C GLY A 95 -23.55 9.04 6.60
N GLN A 96 -22.58 9.91 6.92
CA GLN A 96 -22.55 11.27 6.36
C GLN A 96 -22.01 11.28 4.92
N SER A 97 -22.70 12.02 4.06
CA SER A 97 -22.26 12.36 2.70
C SER A 97 -21.96 13.85 2.62
N PRO A 98 -20.81 14.27 2.06
CA PRO A 98 -19.77 13.45 1.42
C PRO A 98 -18.93 12.63 2.42
N GLU A 99 -18.56 11.42 2.02
CA GLU A 99 -17.64 10.57 2.76
C GLU A 99 -16.21 11.05 2.53
N ILE A 100 -15.50 11.44 3.59
CA ILE A 100 -14.15 12.00 3.49
C ILE A 100 -13.13 10.97 3.97
N TYR A 101 -12.15 10.65 3.12
CA TYR A 101 -11.07 9.73 3.44
C TYR A 101 -9.70 10.36 3.20
N ARG A 102 -8.76 10.12 4.12
CA ARG A 102 -7.38 10.63 4.06
C ARG A 102 -6.36 9.51 3.95
N TRP A 103 -5.36 9.73 3.09
CA TRP A 103 -4.14 8.93 3.04
C TRP A 103 -2.90 9.82 3.22
N THR A 104 -2.06 9.49 4.19
CA THR A 104 -0.82 10.18 4.55
C THR A 104 0.38 9.33 4.14
N ASP A 105 1.43 9.96 3.64
CA ASP A 105 2.70 9.30 3.32
C ASP A 105 3.78 9.53 4.38
N GLY A 106 4.95 8.91 4.19
CA GLY A 106 6.08 9.02 5.12
C GLY A 106 6.69 10.43 5.23
N SER A 107 6.38 11.34 4.31
CA SER A 107 6.82 12.74 4.35
C SER A 107 5.83 13.66 5.10
N GLN A 108 4.83 13.08 5.75
CA GLN A 108 3.67 13.77 6.33
C GLN A 108 2.78 14.50 5.30
N SER A 109 3.00 14.28 4.00
CA SER A 109 2.09 14.76 2.97
C SER A 109 0.84 13.89 2.96
N HIS A 110 -0.34 14.47 2.82
CA HIS A 110 -1.59 13.72 2.79
C HIS A 110 -2.49 14.13 1.62
N VAL A 111 -3.23 13.15 1.11
CA VAL A 111 -4.31 13.35 0.15
C VAL A 111 -5.63 13.11 0.85
N THR A 112 -6.50 14.13 0.80
CA THR A 112 -7.88 14.03 1.28
C THR A 112 -8.79 13.86 0.07
N CYS A 113 -9.65 12.86 0.10
CA CYS A 113 -10.56 12.51 -0.98
C CYS A 113 -12.01 12.61 -0.48
N GLU A 114 -12.85 13.27 -1.25
CA GLU A 114 -14.29 13.39 -1.02
C GLU A 114 -15.04 12.43 -1.96
N PHE A 115 -15.84 11.55 -1.36
CA PHE A 115 -16.68 10.60 -2.07
C PHE A 115 -18.15 10.95 -1.88
N VAL A 116 -18.91 10.97 -2.98
CA VAL A 116 -20.36 11.11 -2.96
C VAL A 116 -20.95 9.84 -3.56
N ALA A 117 -21.82 9.15 -2.81
CA ALA A 117 -22.35 7.84 -3.19
C ALA A 117 -21.24 6.85 -3.59
N GLY A 118 -20.14 6.82 -2.81
CA GLY A 118 -18.99 5.94 -3.02
C GLY A 118 -18.09 6.26 -4.22
N ARG A 119 -18.30 7.40 -4.91
CA ARG A 119 -17.48 7.83 -6.05
C ARG A 119 -16.68 9.09 -5.73
N LEU A 120 -15.42 9.10 -6.16
CA LEU A 120 -14.52 10.22 -5.97
C LEU A 120 -15.00 11.45 -6.75
N MET A 121 -15.34 12.51 -6.03
CA MET A 121 -15.77 13.78 -6.60
C MET A 121 -14.65 14.81 -6.59
N LYS A 122 -13.93 14.90 -5.47
CA LYS A 122 -12.83 15.85 -5.27
C LYS A 122 -11.71 15.19 -4.49
N TRP A 123 -10.50 15.67 -4.71
CA TRP A 123 -9.36 15.33 -3.88
C TRP A 123 -8.41 16.51 -3.79
N GLU A 124 -7.70 16.60 -2.68
CA GLU A 124 -6.73 17.65 -2.42
C GLU A 124 -5.45 17.04 -1.85
N LEU A 125 -4.31 17.46 -2.38
CA LEU A 125 -2.99 17.12 -1.87
C LEU A 125 -2.50 18.25 -0.98
N GLN A 126 -2.33 17.97 0.30
CA GLN A 126 -1.72 18.89 1.24
C GLN A 126 -0.31 18.39 1.59
N ARG A 127 0.68 19.25 1.35
CA ARG A 127 2.05 19.03 1.81
C ARG A 127 2.21 19.78 3.14
N PRO A 128 2.88 19.21 4.15
CA PRO A 128 3.23 19.96 5.35
C PRO A 128 4.08 21.16 4.92
N GLU A 129 3.69 22.35 5.37
CA GLU A 129 4.57 23.50 5.26
C GLU A 129 5.84 23.19 6.05
N PRO A 130 7.04 23.54 5.53
CA PRO A 130 8.23 23.53 6.34
C PRO A 130 7.91 24.40 7.56
N LYS A 131 7.82 23.76 8.73
CA LYS A 131 7.74 24.49 9.99
C LYS A 131 8.99 25.35 9.98
N GLU A 132 8.84 26.65 9.77
CA GLU A 132 9.92 27.61 9.97
C GLU A 132 10.41 27.35 11.40
N GLU A 133 11.52 26.62 11.50
CA GLU A 133 12.36 26.65 12.66
C GLU A 133 12.68 28.13 12.81
N LEU A 134 11.97 28.78 13.75
CA LEU A 134 12.30 30.08 14.30
C LEU A 134 13.78 30.02 14.66
N ASN A 135 14.63 30.39 13.70
CA ASN A 135 16.08 30.42 13.85
C ASN A 135 16.35 31.44 14.96
N PRO A 136 16.72 31.02 16.18
CA PRO A 136 16.98 31.96 17.27
C PRO A 136 18.22 32.82 16.97
N THR A 137 18.98 32.45 15.95
CA THR A 137 20.23 33.10 15.53
C THR A 137 20.02 34.50 14.93
N ALA A 138 18.85 34.82 14.38
CA ALA A 138 18.58 36.18 13.88
C ALA A 138 18.34 37.20 15.01
N ALA A 139 17.78 36.76 16.15
CA ALA A 139 17.55 37.63 17.30
C ALA A 139 18.84 38.00 18.06
N GLN A 140 19.87 37.15 17.99
CA GLN A 140 21.15 37.38 18.69
C GLN A 140 22.16 38.22 17.89
N ALA A 141 21.95 38.39 16.57
CA ALA A 141 22.78 39.27 15.75
C ALA A 141 22.44 40.75 15.98
N THR A 142 21.15 41.06 16.15
CA THR A 142 20.67 42.44 16.41
C THR A 142 21.08 42.94 17.80
N ALA A 143 21.19 42.06 18.80
CA ALA A 143 21.59 42.41 20.17
C ALA A 143 23.10 42.71 20.32
N ARG A 144 23.97 42.08 19.53
CA ARG A 144 25.42 42.32 19.58
C ARG A 144 25.85 43.62 18.90
N THR A 145 25.07 44.12 17.95
CA THR A 145 25.34 45.41 17.29
C THR A 145 24.95 46.61 18.14
N SER A 146 24.03 46.47 19.11
CA SER A 146 23.63 47.56 20.01
C SER A 146 24.57 47.75 21.22
N GLU A 147 25.44 46.78 21.53
CA GLU A 147 26.35 46.85 22.68
C GLU A 147 27.71 47.49 22.34
N SER A 148 28.08 47.60 21.05
CA SER A 148 29.38 48.12 20.59
C SER A 148 29.35 49.58 20.17
N THR A 149 28.35 50.36 20.59
CA THR A 149 28.31 51.80 20.34
C THR A 149 27.73 52.53 21.56
N SER A 150 28.59 52.81 22.53
CA SER A 150 28.57 54.10 23.25
C SER A 150 29.93 54.37 23.92
N PRO A 151 30.34 55.65 23.99
CA PRO A 151 31.72 56.14 24.10
C PRO A 151 32.31 56.16 25.52
#